data_AF-G0R0V4-F1
#
_entry.id   AF-G0R0V4-F1
#
_cell.length_a   1.000
_cell.length_b   1.000
_cell.length_c   1.000
_cell.angle_alpha   90.00
_cell.angle_beta   90.00
_cell.angle_gamma   90.00
#
_symmetry.space_group_name_H-M   'P 1'
#
loop_
_entity.id
_entity.type
_entity.pdbx_description
1 polymer ?
#
loop_
_entity_poly.entity_id
_entity_poly.type
_entity_poly.pdbx_seq_one_letter_code
_entity_poly.pdbx_strand_id
1 'polypeptide(L)'
;MDKEGVSIHEFVVQEAKEKSYEIEVKTLKEFEKEKNLLVDKEIEQIKEQYETKMRQVEMKHRIEHSSAINNARLQKMEARNRAMMKLFSDAQYSVFTKTKSDVNFYKDLLRKLMVQGFIKLFDEKIVYVRCLQKDKDLCSSIVDQAVSDFQRLVKQEMNKDVKLKVVVDDHRFLEERQLINNFSIPVDQYDIHTGQLEVIQKNQDDKKCFGGIVLTNKNGDIIVKNTLDVRCDLCFQDSLPDIRNFMFPNPLPVHNYQRQQNNHNH
;
A
#
# COMPACT_ATOMS: atom_id res chain seq x y z
N MET A 1 -107.91 -19.38 -40.46
CA MET A 1 -107.23 -19.96 -39.29
C MET A 1 -106.46 -18.83 -38.64
N ASP A 2 -106.96 -18.45 -37.48
CA ASP A 2 -106.40 -17.65 -36.38
C ASP A 2 -105.22 -16.72 -36.67
N LYS A 3 -105.53 -15.41 -36.54
CA LYS A 3 -104.55 -14.34 -36.38
C LYS A 3 -103.87 -14.51 -35.02
N GLU A 4 -102.72 -15.16 -34.97
CA GLU A 4 -101.71 -14.85 -33.94
C GLU A 4 -100.89 -13.66 -34.44
N GLY A 5 -101.55 -12.51 -34.58
CA GLY A 5 -100.84 -11.24 -34.66
C GLY A 5 -100.42 -10.89 -33.25
N VAL A 6 -99.11 -10.95 -32.99
CA VAL A 6 -98.48 -10.50 -31.72
C VAL A 6 -99.13 -9.19 -31.28
N SER A 7 -99.62 -9.13 -30.03
CA SER A 7 -100.26 -7.94 -29.50
C SER A 7 -99.25 -6.78 -29.48
N ILE A 8 -99.69 -5.55 -29.77
CA ILE A 8 -98.82 -4.35 -29.71
C ILE A 8 -98.08 -4.27 -28.37
N HIS A 9 -98.73 -4.70 -27.29
CA HIS A 9 -98.11 -4.80 -25.96
C HIS A 9 -96.96 -5.83 -25.90
N GLU A 10 -97.11 -7.02 -26.49
CA GLU A 10 -96.07 -8.04 -26.54
C GLU A 10 -94.90 -7.62 -27.42
N PHE A 11 -95.17 -6.93 -28.53
CA PHE A 11 -94.15 -6.32 -29.38
C PHE A 11 -93.31 -5.30 -28.60
N VAL A 12 -93.96 -4.38 -27.88
CA VAL A 12 -93.27 -3.37 -27.06
C VAL A 12 -92.43 -4.02 -25.95
N VAL A 13 -92.93 -5.08 -25.31
CA VAL A 13 -92.18 -5.82 -24.29
C VAL A 13 -90.98 -6.56 -24.89
N GLN A 14 -91.13 -7.16 -26.08
CA GLN A 14 -90.04 -7.84 -26.78
C GLN A 14 -88.97 -6.84 -27.23
N GLU A 15 -89.37 -5.69 -27.80
CA GLU A 15 -88.45 -4.60 -28.17
C GLU A 15 -87.71 -4.05 -26.95
N ALA A 16 -88.40 -3.88 -25.81
CA ALA A 16 -87.78 -3.47 -24.56
C ALA A 16 -86.76 -4.51 -24.04
N LYS A 17 -87.06 -5.81 -24.15
CA LYS A 17 -86.14 -6.89 -23.78
C LYS A 17 -84.91 -6.94 -24.68
N GLU A 18 -85.09 -6.81 -25.99
CA GLU A 18 -83.99 -6.78 -26.96
C GLU A 18 -83.08 -5.58 -26.74
N LYS A 19 -83.65 -4.38 -26.52
CA LYS A 19 -82.87 -3.19 -26.15
C LYS A 19 -82.16 -3.34 -24.80
N SER A 20 -82.83 -3.90 -23.79
CA SER A 20 -82.21 -4.18 -22.48
C SER A 20 -81.02 -5.13 -22.62
N TYR A 21 -81.18 -6.19 -23.40
CA TYR A 21 -80.12 -7.17 -23.65
C TYR A 21 -78.96 -6.56 -24.45
N GLU A 22 -79.25 -5.73 -25.47
CA GLU A 22 -78.21 -5.02 -26.22
C GLU A 22 -77.39 -4.09 -25.32
N ILE A 23 -78.06 -3.33 -24.45
CA ILE A 23 -77.41 -2.47 -23.45
C ILE A 23 -76.55 -3.30 -22.51
N GLU A 24 -77.04 -4.43 -22.01
CA GLU A 24 -76.31 -5.32 -21.11
C GLU A 24 -75.04 -5.88 -21.78
N VAL A 25 -75.17 -6.44 -22.98
CA VAL A 25 -74.02 -6.97 -23.74
C VAL A 25 -73.00 -5.87 -24.04
N LYS A 26 -73.45 -4.67 -24.40
CA LYS A 26 -72.57 -3.53 -24.64
C LYS A 26 -71.85 -3.09 -23.36
N THR A 27 -72.57 -3.00 -22.25
CA THR A 27 -72.02 -2.63 -20.94
C THR A 27 -70.98 -3.65 -20.48
N LEU A 28 -71.24 -4.95 -20.64
CA LEU A 28 -70.28 -6.01 -20.31
C LEU A 28 -69.00 -5.92 -21.13
N LYS A 29 -69.12 -5.66 -22.44
CA LYS A 29 -67.95 -5.47 -23.32
C LYS A 29 -67.13 -4.23 -22.93
N GLU A 30 -67.79 -3.13 -22.60
CA GLU A 30 -67.13 -1.90 -22.13
C GLU A 30 -66.44 -2.12 -20.78
N PHE A 31 -67.11 -2.77 -19.83
CA PHE A 31 -66.53 -3.15 -18.53
C PHE A 31 -65.30 -4.05 -18.68
N GLU A 32 -65.38 -5.09 -19.51
CA GLU A 32 -64.26 -6.00 -19.73
C GLU A 32 -63.06 -5.29 -20.37
N LYS A 33 -63.31 -4.38 -21.32
CA LYS A 33 -62.28 -3.55 -21.94
C LYS A 33 -61.60 -2.63 -20.92
N GLU A 34 -62.37 -1.94 -20.08
CA GLU A 34 -61.83 -1.03 -19.07
C GLU A 34 -61.07 -1.79 -17.96
N LYS A 35 -61.61 -2.92 -17.51
CA LYS A 35 -60.92 -3.82 -16.58
C LYS A 35 -59.57 -4.27 -17.13
N ASN A 36 -59.52 -4.72 -18.38
CA ASN A 36 -58.28 -5.19 -18.99
C ASN A 36 -57.28 -4.04 -19.14
N LEU A 37 -57.72 -2.85 -19.55
CA LEU A 37 -56.86 -1.68 -19.64
C LEU A 37 -56.24 -1.31 -18.29
N LEU A 38 -57.03 -1.33 -17.21
CA LEU A 38 -56.54 -1.06 -15.86
C LEU A 38 -55.52 -2.11 -15.41
N VAL A 39 -55.83 -3.39 -15.62
CA VAL A 39 -54.94 -4.50 -15.28
C VAL A 39 -53.63 -4.43 -16.05
N ASP A 40 -53.69 -4.17 -17.36
CA ASP A 40 -52.50 -4.07 -18.22
C ASP A 40 -51.60 -2.91 -17.78
N LYS A 41 -52.20 -1.76 -17.43
CA LYS A 41 -51.46 -0.59 -16.91
C LYS A 41 -50.73 -0.92 -15.60
N GLU A 42 -51.40 -1.57 -14.65
CA GLU A 42 -50.77 -1.96 -13.38
C GLU A 42 -49.67 -3.02 -13.60
N ILE A 43 -49.89 -3.98 -14.50
CA ILE A 43 -48.87 -4.97 -14.87
C ILE A 43 -47.63 -4.29 -15.44
N GLU A 44 -47.79 -3.27 -16.30
CA GLU A 44 -46.68 -2.53 -16.89
C GLU A 44 -45.89 -1.75 -15.83
N GLN A 45 -46.57 -1.07 -14.91
CA GLN A 45 -45.92 -0.38 -13.79
C GLN A 45 -45.16 -1.34 -12.88
N ILE A 46 -45.76 -2.49 -12.58
CA ILE A 46 -45.11 -3.54 -11.79
C ILE A 46 -43.85 -4.03 -12.52
N LYS A 47 -43.93 -4.32 -13.82
CA LYS A 47 -42.78 -4.76 -14.61
C LYS A 47 -41.64 -3.74 -14.57
N GLU A 48 -41.91 -2.45 -14.79
CA GLU A 48 -40.89 -1.40 -14.77
C GLU A 48 -40.21 -1.27 -13.39
N GLN A 49 -41.00 -1.36 -12.31
CA GLN A 49 -40.47 -1.38 -10.95
C GLN A 49 -39.59 -2.60 -10.69
N TYR A 50 -40.01 -3.78 -11.15
CA TYR A 50 -39.22 -5.00 -11.03
C TYR A 50 -37.93 -4.93 -11.83
N GLU A 51 -37.95 -4.43 -13.06
CA GLU A 51 -36.74 -4.25 -13.88
C GLU A 51 -35.74 -3.30 -13.21
N THR A 52 -36.23 -2.21 -12.62
CA THR A 52 -35.36 -1.27 -11.89
C THR A 52 -34.77 -1.90 -10.65
N LYS A 53 -35.57 -2.64 -9.87
CA LYS A 53 -35.07 -3.41 -8.70
C LYS A 53 -34.05 -4.48 -9.11
N MET A 54 -34.31 -5.21 -10.19
CA MET A 54 -33.38 -6.21 -10.72
C MET A 54 -32.04 -5.59 -11.11
N ARG A 55 -32.06 -4.47 -11.86
CA ARG A 55 -30.85 -3.72 -12.22
C ARG A 55 -30.07 -3.23 -11.00
N GLN A 56 -30.76 -2.75 -9.96
CA GLN A 56 -30.14 -2.33 -8.71
C GLN A 56 -29.47 -3.51 -7.98
N VAL A 57 -30.13 -4.66 -7.89
CA VAL A 57 -29.59 -5.88 -7.26
C VAL A 57 -28.35 -6.36 -8.01
N GLU A 58 -28.40 -6.43 -9.34
CA GLU A 58 -27.24 -6.82 -10.14
C GLU A 58 -26.06 -5.88 -9.97
N MET A 59 -26.31 -4.56 -10.00
CA MET A 59 -25.27 -3.56 -9.79
C MET A 59 -24.66 -3.68 -8.40
N LYS A 60 -25.49 -3.84 -7.36
CA LYS A 60 -25.04 -4.04 -5.99
C LYS A 60 -24.16 -5.29 -5.88
N HIS A 61 -24.59 -6.40 -6.47
CA HIS A 61 -23.81 -7.64 -6.48
C HIS A 61 -22.46 -7.47 -7.18
N ARG A 62 -22.42 -6.76 -8.32
CA ARG A 62 -21.16 -6.44 -9.03
C ARG A 62 -20.21 -5.60 -8.16
N ILE A 63 -20.73 -4.62 -7.43
CA ILE A 63 -19.95 -3.78 -6.51
C ILE A 63 -19.42 -4.61 -5.34
N GLU A 64 -20.26 -5.42 -4.71
CA GLU A 64 -19.89 -6.30 -3.59
C GLU A 64 -18.79 -7.29 -4.01
N HIS A 65 -18.95 -7.93 -5.17
CA HIS A 65 -17.96 -8.83 -5.73
C HIS A 65 -16.63 -8.11 -6.01
N SER A 66 -16.66 -6.93 -6.64
CA SER A 66 -15.46 -6.12 -6.89
C SER A 66 -14.78 -5.68 -5.59
N SER A 67 -15.55 -5.26 -4.60
CA SER A 67 -15.06 -4.86 -3.29
C SER A 67 -14.41 -6.03 -2.56
N ALA A 68 -15.03 -7.22 -2.58
CA ALA A 68 -14.47 -8.42 -1.98
C ALA A 68 -13.12 -8.82 -2.60
N ILE A 69 -13.00 -8.77 -3.94
CA ILE A 69 -11.72 -9.03 -4.63
C ILE A 69 -10.66 -8.01 -4.22
N ASN A 70 -11.02 -6.72 -4.18
CA ASN A 70 -10.08 -5.68 -3.80
C ASN A 70 -9.63 -5.83 -2.34
N ASN A 71 -10.55 -6.14 -1.42
CA ASN A 71 -10.23 -6.40 -0.01
C ASN A 71 -9.30 -7.61 0.16
N ALA A 72 -9.56 -8.71 -0.55
CA ALA A 72 -8.66 -9.87 -0.55
C ALA A 72 -7.26 -9.52 -1.10
N ARG A 73 -7.19 -8.67 -2.14
CA ARG A 73 -5.94 -8.16 -2.67
C ARG A 73 -5.19 -7.28 -1.65
N LEU A 74 -5.89 -6.38 -0.96
CA LEU A 74 -5.30 -5.52 0.07
C LEU A 74 -4.73 -6.34 1.23
N GLN A 75 -5.49 -7.32 1.74
CA GLN A 75 -5.02 -8.22 2.80
C GLN A 75 -3.75 -8.97 2.39
N LYS A 76 -3.68 -9.48 1.15
CA LYS A 76 -2.48 -10.12 0.62
C LYS A 76 -1.29 -9.15 0.55
N MET A 77 -1.52 -7.90 0.13
CA MET A 77 -0.48 -6.88 0.09
C MET A 77 0.00 -6.50 1.49
N GLU A 78 -0.90 -6.38 2.45
CA GLU A 78 -0.59 -6.08 3.84
C GLU A 78 0.25 -7.18 4.49
N ALA A 79 -0.14 -8.45 4.33
CA ALA A 79 0.62 -9.59 4.85
C ALA A 79 2.04 -9.66 4.27
N ARG A 80 2.19 -9.40 2.96
CA ARG A 80 3.52 -9.29 2.32
C ARG A 80 4.33 -8.14 2.89
N ASN A 81 3.73 -6.97 3.07
CA ASN A 81 4.41 -5.82 3.62
C ASN A 81 4.85 -6.07 5.08
N ARG A 82 3.99 -6.73 5.88
CA ARG A 82 4.29 -7.10 7.27
C ARG A 82 5.55 -7.98 7.36
N ALA A 83 5.62 -9.02 6.53
CA ALA A 83 6.79 -9.89 6.44
C ALA A 83 8.07 -9.13 6.04
N MET A 84 7.97 -8.21 5.08
CA MET A 84 9.10 -7.37 4.66
C MET A 84 9.59 -6.45 5.77
N MET A 85 8.67 -5.78 6.48
CA MET A 85 9.03 -4.88 7.58
C MET A 85 9.65 -5.63 8.75
N LYS A 86 9.16 -6.85 9.06
CA LYS A 86 9.76 -7.70 10.08
C LYS A 86 11.19 -8.10 9.70
N LEU A 87 11.40 -8.55 8.46
CA LEU A 87 12.74 -8.90 7.96
C LEU A 87 13.72 -7.74 8.12
N PHE A 88 13.27 -6.52 7.78
CA PHE A 88 14.09 -5.32 7.93
C PHE A 88 14.47 -5.06 9.40
N SER A 89 13.50 -5.15 10.31
CA SER A 89 13.71 -5.02 11.75
C SER A 89 14.72 -6.03 12.29
N ASP A 90 14.55 -7.31 11.95
CA ASP A 90 15.44 -8.40 12.36
C ASP A 90 16.88 -8.19 11.82
N ALA A 91 17.01 -7.68 10.59
CA ALA A 91 18.30 -7.34 9.99
C ALA A 91 18.99 -6.17 10.72
N GLN A 92 18.24 -5.11 11.06
CA GLN A 92 18.77 -4.00 11.87
C GLN A 92 19.26 -4.49 13.24
N TYR A 93 18.47 -5.33 13.91
CA TYR A 93 18.85 -5.90 15.20
C TYR A 93 20.10 -6.80 15.10
N SER A 94 20.26 -7.53 13.99
CA SER A 94 21.45 -8.34 13.72
C SER A 94 22.71 -7.48 13.58
N VAL A 95 22.64 -6.38 12.83
CA VAL A 95 23.75 -5.42 12.67
C VAL A 95 24.11 -4.77 14.00
N PHE A 96 23.10 -4.39 14.78
CA PHE A 96 23.28 -3.83 16.11
C PHE A 96 23.96 -4.80 17.08
N THR A 97 23.55 -6.07 17.07
CA THR A 97 24.16 -7.13 17.88
C THR A 97 25.61 -7.40 17.47
N LYS A 98 25.90 -7.40 16.16
CA LYS A 98 27.27 -7.57 15.65
C LYS A 98 28.17 -6.39 16.02
N THR A 99 27.61 -5.18 15.99
CA THR A 99 28.29 -3.94 16.40
C THR A 99 28.64 -3.93 17.89
N LYS A 100 27.76 -4.48 18.74
CA LYS A 100 28.02 -4.61 20.18
C LYS A 100 29.01 -5.72 20.54
N SER A 101 28.98 -6.85 19.82
CA SER A 101 29.81 -8.01 20.14
C SER A 101 31.25 -7.90 19.63
N ASP A 102 31.49 -7.20 18.52
CA ASP A 102 32.80 -7.14 17.87
C ASP A 102 33.29 -5.69 17.72
N VAL A 103 34.09 -5.26 18.70
CA VAL A 103 34.64 -3.89 18.76
C VAL A 103 35.58 -3.61 17.58
N ASN A 104 36.35 -4.61 17.12
CA ASN A 104 37.28 -4.43 16.02
C ASN A 104 36.54 -4.25 14.69
N PHE A 105 35.48 -5.05 14.48
CA PHE A 105 34.58 -4.88 13.34
C PHE A 105 33.96 -3.49 13.35
N TYR A 106 33.42 -3.03 14.48
CA TYR A 106 32.81 -1.71 14.56
C TYR A 106 33.82 -0.58 14.35
N LYS A 107 35.05 -0.74 14.87
CA LYS A 107 36.15 0.21 14.67
C LYS A 107 36.52 0.36 13.19
N ASP A 108 36.66 -0.76 12.47
CA ASP A 108 36.91 -0.75 11.02
C ASP A 108 35.74 -0.14 10.24
N LEU A 109 34.51 -0.47 10.64
CA LEU A 109 33.30 0.07 10.02
C LEU A 109 33.25 1.60 10.18
N LEU A 110 33.40 2.13 11.39
CA LEU A 110 33.41 3.57 11.66
C LEU A 110 34.52 4.28 10.86
N ARG A 111 35.71 3.70 10.79
CA ARG A 111 36.81 4.25 9.97
C ARG A 111 36.39 4.37 8.50
N LYS A 112 35.83 3.31 7.91
CA LYS A 112 35.34 3.33 6.52
C LYS A 112 34.21 4.35 6.31
N LEU A 113 33.31 4.49 7.29
CA LEU A 113 32.24 5.49 7.25
C LEU A 113 32.77 6.92 7.30
N MET A 114 33.83 7.18 8.09
CA MET A 114 34.51 8.48 8.14
C MET A 114 35.15 8.80 6.79
N VAL A 115 35.92 7.87 6.23
CA VAL A 115 36.58 8.05 4.93
C VAL A 115 35.56 8.35 3.83
N GLN A 116 34.46 7.60 3.75
CA GLN A 116 33.39 7.89 2.79
C GLN A 116 32.77 9.29 3.01
N GLY A 117 32.64 9.70 4.28
CA GLY A 117 32.19 11.03 4.65
C GLY A 117 33.12 12.13 4.17
N PHE A 118 34.43 11.97 4.40
CA PHE A 118 35.45 12.91 3.97
C PHE A 118 35.53 13.04 2.44
N ILE A 119 35.36 11.93 1.70
CA ILE A 119 35.28 11.97 0.23
C ILE A 119 34.08 12.79 -0.24
N LYS A 120 32.92 12.67 0.43
CA LYS A 120 31.73 13.49 0.10
C LYS A 120 31.91 14.97 0.46
N LEU A 121 32.75 15.28 1.44
CA LEU A 121 33.08 16.64 1.91
C LEU A 121 34.45 17.11 1.39
N PHE A 122 34.88 16.62 0.23
CA PHE A 122 36.25 16.78 -0.28
C PHE A 122 36.76 18.23 -0.33
N ASP A 123 35.87 19.20 -0.58
CA ASP A 123 36.23 20.62 -0.73
C ASP A 123 36.37 21.37 0.62
N GLU A 124 36.02 20.72 1.73
CA GLU A 124 35.95 21.34 3.05
C GLU A 124 37.27 21.19 3.82
N LYS A 125 37.79 22.32 4.34
CA LYS A 125 39.04 22.33 5.12
C LYS A 125 38.86 21.81 6.55
N ILE A 126 37.66 21.99 7.11
CA ILE A 126 37.33 21.60 8.49
C ILE A 126 36.04 20.79 8.47
N VAL A 127 36.09 19.59 9.02
CA VAL A 127 34.94 18.69 9.15
C VAL A 127 34.70 18.37 10.61
N TYR A 128 33.45 18.49 11.03
CA TYR A 128 32.98 18.12 12.36
C TYR A 128 32.33 16.75 12.32
N VAL A 129 32.68 15.87 13.26
CA VAL A 129 32.12 14.52 13.37
C VAL A 129 31.25 14.44 14.61
N ARG A 130 29.95 14.22 14.41
CA ARG A 130 28.98 13.90 15.46
C ARG A 130 28.79 12.40 15.55
N CYS A 131 28.87 11.87 16.76
CA CYS A 131 28.72 10.45 17.06
C CYS A 131 27.84 10.24 18.31
N LEU A 132 27.55 8.98 18.63
CA LEU A 132 26.93 8.63 19.90
C LEU A 132 27.89 8.92 21.07
N GLN A 133 27.35 9.30 22.23
CA GLN A 133 28.14 9.59 23.44
C GLN A 133 29.12 8.45 23.79
N LYS A 134 28.66 7.20 23.67
CA LYS A 134 29.45 5.99 23.97
C LYS A 134 30.58 5.72 22.96
N ASP A 135 30.47 6.27 21.74
CA ASP A 135 31.40 6.01 20.64
C ASP A 135 32.48 7.09 20.53
N LYS A 136 32.44 8.11 21.40
CA LYS A 136 33.36 9.25 21.38
C LYS A 136 34.83 8.82 21.45
N ASP A 137 35.18 8.00 22.43
CA ASP A 137 36.57 7.57 22.65
C ASP A 137 37.07 6.72 21.47
N LEU A 138 36.19 5.87 20.94
CA LEU A 138 36.47 5.07 19.77
C LEU A 138 36.71 5.95 18.55
N CYS A 139 35.85 6.94 18.30
CA CYS A 139 35.96 7.90 17.21
C CYS A 139 37.27 8.70 17.30
N SER A 140 37.61 9.25 18.46
CA SER A 140 38.87 9.98 18.66
C SER A 140 40.09 9.13 18.33
N SER A 141 40.07 7.83 18.65
CA SER A 141 41.18 6.92 18.34
C SER A 141 41.36 6.57 16.85
N ILE A 142 40.30 6.70 16.04
CA ILE A 142 40.30 6.31 14.62
C ILE A 142 40.43 7.49 13.65
N VAL A 143 40.16 8.71 14.11
CA VAL A 143 40.14 9.91 13.25
C VAL A 143 41.47 10.09 12.52
N ASP A 144 42.61 9.96 13.20
CA ASP A 144 43.93 10.12 12.57
C ASP A 144 44.17 9.06 11.47
N GLN A 145 43.75 7.82 11.73
CA GLN A 145 43.84 6.74 10.75
C GLN A 145 42.93 7.00 9.55
N ALA A 146 41.70 7.47 9.77
CA ALA A 146 40.75 7.79 8.72
C ALA A 146 41.22 8.99 7.86
N VAL A 147 41.85 10.00 8.46
CA VAL A 147 42.44 11.13 7.73
C VAL A 147 43.60 10.66 6.85
N SER A 148 44.49 9.82 7.37
CA SER A 148 45.58 9.22 6.60
C SER A 148 45.07 8.38 5.43
N ASP A 149 44.04 7.55 5.65
CA ASP A 149 43.41 6.76 4.60
C ASP A 149 42.77 7.64 3.51
N PHE A 150 42.08 8.72 3.90
CA PHE A 150 41.52 9.70 2.96
C PHE A 150 42.60 10.39 2.13
N GLN A 151 43.66 10.91 2.77
CA GLN A 151 44.77 11.56 2.08
C GLN A 151 45.45 10.62 1.08
N ARG A 152 45.65 9.36 1.47
CA ARG A 152 46.20 8.33 0.59
C ARG A 152 45.31 8.11 -0.64
N LEU A 153 44.01 7.93 -0.45
CA LEU A 153 43.06 7.72 -1.55
C LEU A 153 43.00 8.91 -2.51
N VAL A 154 42.92 10.12 -1.97
CA VAL A 154 42.90 11.36 -2.77
C VAL A 154 44.20 11.52 -3.57
N LYS A 155 45.35 11.22 -2.95
CA LYS A 155 46.64 11.32 -3.64
C LYS A 155 46.75 10.30 -4.77
N GLN A 156 46.22 9.09 -4.58
CA GLN A 156 46.20 8.05 -5.62
C GLN A 156 45.32 8.43 -6.80
N GLU A 157 44.10 8.91 -6.55
CA GLU A 157 43.11 9.14 -7.61
C GLU A 157 43.22 10.52 -8.28
N MET A 158 43.57 11.56 -7.52
CA MET A 158 43.52 12.95 -7.97
C MET A 158 44.90 13.61 -8.06
N ASN A 159 45.96 12.94 -7.58
CA ASN A 159 47.32 13.47 -7.48
C ASN A 159 47.41 14.85 -6.80
N LYS A 160 46.49 15.13 -5.87
CA LYS A 160 46.41 16.36 -5.09
C LYS A 160 46.70 16.06 -3.63
N ASP A 161 47.38 17.00 -2.96
CA ASP A 161 47.59 16.95 -1.52
C ASP A 161 46.53 17.80 -0.82
N VAL A 162 45.76 17.17 0.08
CA VAL A 162 44.62 17.81 0.75
C VAL A 162 44.85 17.76 2.26
N LYS A 163 44.79 18.94 2.88
CA LYS A 163 44.85 19.09 4.33
C LYS A 163 43.43 19.14 4.88
N LEU A 164 43.04 18.10 5.60
CA LEU A 164 41.75 18.00 6.27
C LEU A 164 41.95 18.13 7.78
N LYS A 165 41.28 19.10 8.40
CA LYS A 165 41.19 19.20 9.86
C LYS A 165 39.88 18.57 10.32
N VAL A 166 39.95 17.50 11.10
CA VAL A 166 38.77 16.83 11.64
C VAL A 166 38.65 17.14 13.12
N VAL A 167 37.44 17.46 13.58
CA VAL A 167 37.12 17.72 14.99
C VAL A 167 35.93 16.83 15.39
N VAL A 168 36.09 16.00 16.41
CA VAL A 168 34.97 15.27 17.01
C VAL A 168 34.20 16.25 17.88
N ASP A 169 32.89 16.35 17.68
CA ASP A 169 32.04 17.29 18.41
C ASP A 169 31.85 16.82 19.87
N ASP A 170 32.17 17.69 20.83
CA ASP A 170 32.05 17.44 22.27
C ASP A 170 30.74 17.97 22.88
N HIS A 171 29.94 18.68 22.10
CA HIS A 171 28.75 19.41 22.57
C HIS A 171 27.45 18.88 21.96
N ARG A 172 27.49 18.35 20.74
CA ARG A 172 26.33 17.76 20.05
C ARG A 172 26.52 16.29 19.74
N PHE A 173 26.06 15.45 20.66
CA PHE A 173 25.99 14.00 20.47
C PHE A 173 24.67 13.56 19.83
N LEU A 174 24.72 12.40 19.18
CA LEU A 174 23.54 11.66 18.76
C LEU A 174 22.93 10.94 19.97
N GLU A 175 21.60 10.87 20.01
CA GLU A 175 20.83 10.09 20.98
C GLU A 175 20.82 8.62 20.56
N GLU A 176 21.04 7.72 21.53
CA GLU A 176 20.99 6.29 21.25
C GLU A 176 19.54 5.82 21.04
N ARG A 177 19.33 5.15 19.91
CA ARG A 177 18.11 4.39 19.63
C ARG A 177 18.27 2.96 20.09
N GLN A 178 17.39 2.51 20.98
CA GLN A 178 17.28 1.10 21.34
C GLN A 178 16.48 0.35 20.28
N LEU A 179 16.96 -0.82 19.88
CA LEU A 179 16.25 -1.74 18.98
C LEU A 179 15.65 -2.88 19.79
N ILE A 180 14.45 -3.32 19.41
CA ILE A 180 13.75 -4.44 20.04
C ILE A 180 14.13 -5.71 19.30
N ASN A 181 14.34 -6.79 20.06
CA ASN A 181 14.55 -8.10 19.47
C ASN A 181 13.19 -8.69 19.05
N ASN A 182 12.92 -8.70 17.75
CA ASN A 182 11.68 -9.24 17.18
C ASN A 182 11.81 -10.66 16.62
N PHE A 183 12.94 -11.36 16.88
CA PHE A 183 13.18 -12.70 16.33
C PHE A 183 12.15 -13.74 16.77
N SER A 184 11.67 -13.66 18.01
CA SER A 184 10.70 -14.61 18.57
C SER A 184 9.26 -14.31 18.17
N ILE A 185 8.98 -13.14 17.58
CA ILE A 185 7.62 -12.71 17.24
C ILE A 185 7.26 -13.32 15.88
N PRO A 186 6.15 -14.06 15.76
CA PRO A 186 5.65 -14.54 14.47
C PRO A 186 5.27 -13.39 13.53
N VAL A 187 5.37 -13.62 12.21
CA VAL A 187 5.09 -12.58 11.20
C VAL A 187 3.65 -12.07 11.27
N ASP A 188 2.68 -12.93 11.56
CA ASP A 188 1.25 -12.58 11.68
C ASP A 188 0.98 -11.60 12.83
N GLN A 189 1.76 -11.68 13.91
CA GLN A 189 1.63 -10.86 15.11
C GLN A 189 2.55 -9.63 15.12
N TYR A 190 3.40 -9.48 14.09
CA TYR A 190 4.28 -8.33 13.97
C TYR A 190 3.48 -7.06 13.66
N ASP A 191 3.50 -6.09 14.57
CA ASP A 191 2.88 -4.79 14.34
C ASP A 191 3.76 -3.94 13.41
N ILE A 192 3.16 -3.58 12.27
CA ILE A 192 3.79 -2.77 11.22
C ILE A 192 4.11 -1.36 11.74
N HIS A 193 3.33 -0.82 12.68
CA HIS A 193 3.54 0.52 13.23
C HIS A 193 4.82 0.58 14.08
N THR A 194 5.13 -0.46 14.85
CA THR A 194 6.43 -0.61 15.52
C THR A 194 7.58 -0.61 14.53
N GLY A 195 7.46 -1.31 13.39
CA GLY A 195 8.46 -1.29 12.32
C GLY A 195 8.54 0.04 11.55
N GLN A 196 7.46 0.82 11.50
CA GLN A 196 7.48 2.17 10.90
C GLN A 196 8.14 3.20 11.82
N LEU A 197 8.06 3.04 13.15
CA LEU A 197 8.87 3.81 14.10
C LEU A 197 10.37 3.47 13.97
N GLU A 198 10.69 2.32 13.38
CA GLU A 198 12.06 1.93 13.05
C GLU A 198 12.60 2.56 11.76
N VAL A 199 11.74 3.14 10.91
CA VAL A 199 12.13 3.93 9.75
C VAL A 199 12.06 5.40 10.15
N ILE A 200 13.21 6.00 10.47
CA ILE A 200 13.24 7.42 10.85
C ILE A 200 12.77 8.23 9.63
N GLN A 201 11.75 9.07 9.82
CA GLN A 201 11.29 9.95 8.76
C GLN A 201 12.39 10.98 8.47
N LYS A 202 12.66 11.25 7.17
CA LYS A 202 13.75 12.11 6.66
C LYS A 202 13.97 13.46 7.37
N ASN A 203 12.96 13.96 8.08
CA ASN A 203 12.96 15.24 8.80
C ASN A 203 13.29 15.13 10.31
N GLN A 204 13.38 13.91 10.87
CA GLN A 204 13.71 13.62 12.29
C GLN A 204 15.07 12.90 12.47
N ASP A 205 15.73 12.55 11.36
CA ASP A 205 17.00 11.80 11.23
C ASP A 205 18.19 12.29 12.05
N ASP A 206 18.13 13.48 12.64
CA ASP A 206 19.31 14.15 13.15
C ASP A 206 19.55 13.94 14.64
N LYS A 207 18.63 13.25 15.33
CA LYS A 207 18.74 13.03 16.78
C LYS A 207 19.02 11.59 17.16
N LYS A 208 18.35 10.58 16.59
CA LYS A 208 18.41 9.21 17.09
C LYS A 208 19.09 8.26 16.11
N CYS A 209 20.00 7.42 16.59
CA CYS A 209 20.58 6.33 15.80
C CYS A 209 21.06 5.17 16.69
N PHE A 210 21.20 3.97 16.11
CA PHE A 210 21.79 2.83 16.84
C PHE A 210 23.31 2.68 16.61
N GLY A 211 23.88 3.51 15.73
CA GLY A 211 25.32 3.60 15.49
C GLY A 211 25.69 4.45 14.29
N GLY A 212 27.00 4.57 14.05
CA GLY A 212 27.56 5.36 12.95
C GLY A 212 27.78 6.83 13.30
N ILE A 213 27.90 7.67 12.27
CA ILE A 213 28.36 9.05 12.42
C ILE A 213 27.63 10.00 11.48
N VAL A 214 27.60 11.28 11.85
CA VAL A 214 27.16 12.37 10.98
C VAL A 214 28.30 13.37 10.84
N LEU A 215 28.67 13.70 9.61
CA LEU A 215 29.72 14.67 9.33
C LEU A 215 29.10 15.97 8.85
N THR A 216 29.64 17.09 9.29
CA THR A 216 29.23 18.42 8.82
C THR A 216 30.43 19.27 8.47
N ASN A 217 30.25 20.22 7.55
CA ASN A 217 31.26 21.25 7.33
C ASN A 217 31.30 22.26 8.49
N LYS A 218 32.21 23.24 8.41
CA LYS A 218 32.37 24.28 9.44
C LYS A 218 31.10 25.08 9.69
N ASN A 219 30.34 25.37 8.64
CA ASN A 219 29.15 26.21 8.72
C ASN A 219 27.91 25.41 9.15
N GLY A 220 27.94 24.07 9.03
CA GLY A 220 26.78 23.21 9.27
C GLY A 220 25.81 23.11 8.10
N ASP A 221 26.13 23.72 6.95
CA ASP A 221 25.26 23.77 5.76
C ASP A 221 25.25 22.45 4.99
N ILE A 222 26.39 21.74 4.99
CA ILE A 222 26.52 20.44 4.30
C ILE A 222 26.59 19.35 5.36
N ILE A 223 25.61 18.44 5.33
CA ILE A 223 25.46 17.35 6.29
C ILE A 223 25.54 16.01 5.56
N VAL A 224 26.52 15.19 5.93
CA VAL A 224 26.66 13.81 5.43
C VAL A 224 26.25 12.85 6.53
N LYS A 225 25.08 12.22 6.35
CA LYS A 225 24.53 11.22 7.26
C LYS A 225 25.07 9.84 6.91
N ASN A 226 25.96 9.32 7.75
CA ASN A 226 26.53 7.97 7.65
C ASN A 226 26.19 7.18 8.92
N THR A 227 24.96 7.34 9.45
CA THR A 227 24.43 6.51 10.53
C THR A 227 24.05 5.14 9.99
N LEU A 228 24.08 4.12 10.86
CA LEU A 228 23.72 2.77 10.48
C LEU A 228 22.24 2.65 10.09
N ASP A 229 21.35 3.42 10.74
CA ASP A 229 19.93 3.50 10.40
C ASP A 229 19.71 3.87 8.93
N VAL A 230 20.31 4.98 8.47
CA VAL A 230 20.21 5.46 7.09
C VAL A 230 20.81 4.47 6.11
N ARG A 231 21.95 3.85 6.46
CA ARG A 231 22.59 2.87 5.59
C ARG A 231 21.81 1.57 5.47
N CYS A 232 21.20 1.11 6.56
CA CYS A 232 20.34 -0.06 6.54
C CYS A 232 19.12 0.20 5.65
N ASP A 233 18.46 1.36 5.79
CA ASP A 233 17.32 1.71 4.93
C ASP A 233 17.74 1.77 3.45
N LEU A 234 18.81 2.51 3.11
CA LEU A 234 19.31 2.57 1.72
C LEU A 234 19.61 1.18 1.14
N CYS A 235 20.34 0.34 1.88
CA CYS A 235 20.65 -1.03 1.46
C CYS A 235 19.39 -1.89 1.27
N PHE A 236 18.41 -1.72 2.16
CA PHE A 236 17.13 -2.42 2.07
C PHE A 236 16.33 -1.97 0.85
N GLN A 237 16.20 -0.66 0.60
CA GLN A 237 15.53 -0.10 -0.57
C GLN A 237 16.17 -0.59 -1.88
N ASP A 238 17.50 -0.58 -1.95
CA ASP A 238 18.25 -1.04 -3.12
C ASP A 238 18.06 -2.55 -3.36
N SER A 239 18.00 -3.34 -2.28
CA SER A 239 17.81 -4.79 -2.33
C SER A 239 16.34 -5.23 -2.40
N LEU A 240 15.37 -4.30 -2.31
CA LEU A 240 13.94 -4.62 -2.31
C LEU A 240 13.51 -5.51 -3.48
N PRO A 241 13.96 -5.29 -4.73
CA PRO A 241 13.57 -6.13 -5.86
C PRO A 241 13.98 -7.60 -5.65
N ASP A 242 15.21 -7.83 -5.20
CA ASP A 242 15.76 -9.17 -4.99
C ASP A 242 15.11 -9.86 -3.79
N ILE A 243 14.95 -9.14 -2.68
CA ILE A 243 14.28 -9.66 -1.48
C ILE A 243 12.83 -10.05 -1.82
N ARG A 244 12.10 -9.19 -2.56
CA ARG A 244 10.72 -9.48 -2.97
C ARG A 244 10.64 -10.71 -3.87
N ASN A 245 11.57 -10.84 -4.81
CA ASN A 245 11.61 -12.00 -5.71
C ASN A 245 11.95 -13.29 -4.95
N PHE A 246 12.84 -13.21 -3.96
CA PHE A 246 13.23 -14.35 -3.13
C PHE A 246 12.11 -14.79 -2.18
N MET A 247 11.47 -13.85 -1.47
CA MET A 247 10.41 -14.15 -0.50
C MET A 247 9.06 -14.44 -1.15
N PHE A 248 8.74 -13.73 -2.22
CA PHE A 248 7.45 -13.80 -2.91
C PHE A 248 7.68 -13.95 -4.41
N PRO A 249 8.26 -15.09 -4.86
CA PRO A 249 8.46 -15.33 -6.27
C PRO A 249 7.13 -15.15 -6.98
N ASN A 250 7.12 -14.34 -8.04
CA ASN A 250 5.93 -14.22 -8.85
C ASN A 250 5.61 -15.63 -9.36
N PRO A 251 4.37 -16.12 -9.18
CA PRO A 251 3.99 -17.34 -9.87
C PRO A 251 4.27 -17.08 -11.35
N LEU A 252 5.05 -17.97 -11.98
CA LEU A 252 5.24 -17.98 -13.43
C LEU A 252 3.87 -17.75 -14.07
N PRO A 253 3.79 -16.94 -15.14
CA PRO A 253 2.51 -16.70 -15.80
C PRO A 253 1.91 -18.06 -16.14
N VAL A 254 0.84 -18.42 -15.43
CA VAL A 254 0.08 -19.62 -15.70
C VAL A 254 -0.34 -19.47 -17.16
N HIS A 255 0.22 -20.29 -18.05
CA HIS A 255 -0.21 -20.31 -19.44
C HIS A 255 -1.73 -20.44 -19.41
N ASN A 256 -2.41 -19.47 -20.04
CA ASN A 256 -3.86 -19.37 -20.13
C ASN A 256 -4.42 -20.57 -20.93
N TYR A 257 -4.39 -21.78 -20.38
CA TYR A 257 -4.99 -22.97 -21.00
C TYR A 257 -6.52 -22.99 -20.87
N GLN A 258 -7.13 -22.01 -20.19
CA GLN A 258 -8.58 -21.97 -19.97
C GLN A 258 -9.34 -20.97 -20.86
N ARG A 259 -8.68 -20.24 -21.77
CA ARG A 259 -9.39 -19.35 -22.72
C ARG A 259 -9.79 -19.98 -24.05
N GLN A 260 -9.47 -21.25 -24.32
CA GLN A 260 -9.81 -21.91 -25.58
C GLN A 260 -11.04 -22.83 -25.54
N GLN A 261 -11.63 -23.13 -24.38
CA GLN A 261 -12.81 -24.03 -24.33
C GLN A 261 -14.17 -23.32 -24.47
N ASN A 262 -14.25 -21.99 -24.39
CA ASN A 262 -15.52 -21.27 -24.52
C ASN A 262 -15.82 -20.71 -25.93
N ASN A 263 -14.95 -20.95 -26.91
CA ASN A 263 -15.16 -20.52 -28.31
C ASN A 263 -15.51 -21.68 -29.27
N HIS A 264 -16.01 -22.81 -28.76
CA HIS A 264 -16.51 -23.92 -29.60
C HIS A 264 -18.00 -24.22 -29.43
N ASN A 265 -18.75 -23.35 -28.74
CA ASN A 265 -20.21 -23.38 -28.77
C ASN A 265 -20.75 -22.10 -29.44
N HIS A 266 -20.54 -22.01 -30.75
CA HIS A 266 -21.37 -21.24 -31.68
C HIS A 266 -21.51 -22.02 -32.98
#